data_AF-A0A8X6WUR6-F1
#
_entry.id   AF-A0A8X6WUR6-F1
#
_cell.length_a   1.000
_cell.length_b   1.000
_cell.length_c   1.000
_cell.angle_alpha   90.00
_cell.angle_beta   90.00
_cell.angle_gamma   90.00
#
_symmetry.space_group_name_H-M   'P 1'
#
loop_
_entity.id
_entity.type
_entity.pdbx_description
1 polymer ?
#
loop_
_entity_poly.entity_id
_entity_poly.type
_entity_poly.pdbx_seq_one_letter_code
_entity_poly.pdbx_strand_id
1 'polypeptide(L)'
;MRRRIGGPTPPRSTSSGSHDVSRASGPQEQLYRAHQSLENIKLLRVDFGQLMFGTPLWHWYIKEKWKTSPFKVLHISDALRLVVVWKYGGLYLDLDVVVFQSLSNLRNTTSTDNGINVATALLAFDPGHPLLENTIQDYATNYAPKEFAKNGPLLLMKNFKKMCGVSKVDEVRLSNVSKCDVHVLPMEAAYPIPYERWNEYFNSHTTPNETAFNSSLLIHVWNKLSSGGKVMIGQNSLYETAMKKHCPTVYQYAKNCDHV
;
A
#
# COMPACT_ATOMS: atom_id res chain seq x y z
N MET A 1 -15.90 -43.82 -7.97
CA MET A 1 -16.26 -43.20 -6.67
C MET A 1 -15.20 -42.19 -6.27
N ARG A 2 -15.44 -40.89 -6.47
CA ARG A 2 -14.54 -39.81 -6.00
C ARG A 2 -14.97 -39.39 -4.60
N ARG A 3 -14.13 -39.64 -3.59
CA ARG A 3 -14.33 -39.17 -2.21
C ARG A 3 -14.18 -37.63 -2.19
N ARG A 4 -15.26 -36.91 -1.87
CA ARG A 4 -15.19 -35.51 -1.44
C ARG A 4 -14.62 -35.50 -0.02
N ILE A 5 -13.42 -34.98 0.15
CA ILE A 5 -12.86 -34.66 1.47
C ILE A 5 -13.46 -33.31 1.85
N GLY A 6 -14.28 -33.28 2.89
CA GLY A 6 -14.87 -32.06 3.43
C GLY A 6 -13.77 -31.12 3.94
N GLY A 7 -13.70 -29.93 3.36
CA GLY A 7 -12.86 -28.85 3.89
C GLY A 7 -13.43 -28.33 5.22
N PRO A 8 -12.58 -27.72 6.06
CA PRO A 8 -12.99 -27.21 7.36
C PRO A 8 -14.05 -26.10 7.20
N THR A 9 -15.07 -26.16 8.04
CA THR A 9 -16.14 -25.16 8.14
C THR A 9 -15.58 -23.80 8.57
N PRO A 10 -16.04 -22.69 7.95
CA PRO A 10 -15.61 -21.35 8.32
C PRO A 10 -16.05 -21.00 9.76
N PRO A 11 -15.31 -20.15 10.49
CA PRO A 11 -15.75 -19.63 11.78
C PRO A 11 -17.00 -18.76 11.61
N ARG A 12 -17.93 -18.86 12.57
CA ARG A 12 -19.18 -18.10 12.63
C ARG A 12 -18.88 -16.60 12.57
N SER A 13 -19.57 -15.88 11.69
CA SER A 13 -19.55 -14.42 11.65
C SER A 13 -20.16 -13.86 12.93
N THR A 14 -19.35 -13.21 13.76
CA THR A 14 -19.86 -12.33 14.81
C THR A 14 -20.27 -11.00 14.18
N SER A 15 -21.50 -10.57 14.50
CA SER A 15 -22.10 -9.31 14.05
C SER A 15 -21.17 -8.11 14.20
N SER A 16 -21.17 -7.24 13.20
CA SER A 16 -20.52 -5.92 13.22
C SER A 16 -21.00 -5.11 14.43
N GLY A 17 -20.13 -4.95 15.43
CA GLY A 17 -20.35 -4.00 16.51
C GLY A 17 -20.24 -2.58 15.98
N SER A 18 -21.31 -1.80 16.12
CA SER A 18 -21.25 -0.34 16.04
C SER A 18 -20.25 0.17 17.08
N HIS A 19 -19.29 0.96 16.66
CA HIS A 19 -18.33 1.57 17.57
C HIS A 19 -19.02 2.61 18.47
N ASP A 20 -18.89 2.43 19.78
CA ASP A 20 -19.14 3.48 20.77
C ASP A 20 -17.89 4.38 20.82
N VAL A 21 -18.06 5.62 20.36
CA VAL A 21 -17.01 6.64 20.19
C VAL A 21 -16.68 7.35 21.51
N SER A 22 -17.36 7.01 22.61
CA SER A 22 -17.20 7.66 23.92
C SER A 22 -15.81 7.55 24.57
N ARG A 23 -14.83 6.87 23.94
CA ARG A 23 -13.48 6.63 24.47
C ARG A 23 -12.31 7.12 23.61
N ALA A 24 -12.53 7.69 22.43
CA ALA A 24 -11.44 8.22 21.61
C ALA A 24 -11.07 9.65 22.04
N SER A 25 -9.80 9.90 22.39
CA SER A 25 -9.30 11.23 22.73
C SER A 25 -8.10 11.59 21.86
N GLY A 26 -8.05 12.84 21.37
CA GLY A 26 -6.91 13.37 20.59
C GLY A 26 -6.96 13.02 19.09
N PRO A 27 -5.81 12.76 18.44
CA PRO A 27 -5.72 12.63 16.97
C PRO A 27 -6.61 11.54 16.35
N GLN A 28 -6.93 10.47 17.10
CA GLN A 28 -7.79 9.38 16.60
C GLN A 28 -9.25 9.82 16.40
N GLU A 29 -9.76 10.67 17.28
CA GLU A 29 -11.12 11.23 17.16
C GLU A 29 -11.20 12.20 15.98
N GLN A 30 -10.14 13.01 15.77
CA GLN A 30 -10.06 13.92 14.63
C GLN A 30 -9.99 13.18 13.29
N LEU A 31 -9.18 12.12 13.22
CA LEU A 31 -9.13 11.24 12.05
C LEU A 31 -10.50 10.61 11.75
N TYR A 32 -11.18 10.13 12.79
CA TYR A 32 -12.52 9.56 12.67
C TYR A 32 -13.54 10.60 12.16
N ARG A 33 -13.51 11.83 12.69
CA ARG A 33 -14.37 12.93 12.20
C ARG A 33 -14.07 13.35 10.77
N ALA A 34 -12.78 13.46 10.41
CA ALA A 34 -12.38 13.74 9.03
C ALA A 34 -12.91 12.65 8.10
N HIS A 35 -12.83 11.37 8.49
CA HIS A 35 -13.41 10.27 7.73
C HIS A 35 -14.93 10.30 7.66
N GLN A 36 -15.65 10.63 8.73
CA GLN A 36 -17.11 10.75 8.68
C GLN A 36 -17.59 11.79 7.67
N SER A 37 -16.78 12.80 7.39
CA SER A 37 -17.10 13.81 6.36
C SER A 37 -16.81 13.37 4.92
N LEU A 38 -16.16 12.22 4.72
CA LEU A 38 -15.84 11.67 3.40
C LEU A 38 -16.77 10.50 3.12
N GLU A 39 -17.94 10.79 2.54
CA GLU A 39 -19.02 9.80 2.28
C GLU A 39 -18.57 8.62 1.39
N ASN A 40 -17.54 8.82 0.57
CA ASN A 40 -16.97 7.83 -0.32
C ASN A 40 -15.87 6.97 0.33
N ILE A 41 -15.60 7.14 1.62
CA ILE A 41 -14.62 6.34 2.39
C ILE A 41 -15.34 5.46 3.41
N LYS A 42 -15.06 4.16 3.37
CA LYS A 42 -15.57 3.19 4.34
C LYS A 42 -14.42 2.68 5.20
N LEU A 43 -14.50 2.92 6.51
CA LEU A 43 -13.59 2.31 7.47
C LEU A 43 -14.11 0.91 7.83
N LEU A 44 -13.35 -0.11 7.47
CA LEU A 44 -13.69 -1.50 7.73
C LEU A 44 -12.72 -2.08 8.75
N ARG A 45 -13.27 -2.64 9.84
CA ARG A 45 -12.50 -3.50 10.73
C ARG A 45 -12.44 -4.90 10.13
N VAL A 46 -11.25 -5.35 9.80
CA VAL A 46 -11.03 -6.67 9.21
C VAL A 46 -10.52 -7.66 10.26
N ASP A 47 -11.04 -8.88 10.21
CA ASP A 47 -10.46 -10.02 10.93
C ASP A 47 -9.36 -10.63 10.06
N PHE A 48 -8.11 -10.56 10.54
CA PHE A 48 -6.97 -11.08 9.78
C PHE A 48 -7.06 -12.60 9.59
N GLY A 49 -7.62 -13.33 10.55
CA GLY A 49 -7.85 -14.77 10.41
C GLY A 49 -8.77 -15.08 9.23
N GLN A 50 -9.87 -14.35 9.09
CA GLN A 50 -10.80 -14.51 7.97
C GLN A 50 -10.16 -14.15 6.62
N LEU A 51 -9.36 -13.08 6.57
CA LEU A 51 -8.63 -12.72 5.35
C LEU A 51 -7.61 -13.80 4.97
N MET A 52 -6.86 -14.30 5.93
CA MET A 52 -5.82 -15.33 5.70
C MET A 52 -6.41 -16.72 5.43
N PHE A 53 -7.61 -17.02 5.94
CA PHE A 53 -8.27 -18.31 5.75
C PHE A 53 -8.45 -18.63 4.26
N GLY A 54 -8.10 -19.86 3.87
CA GLY A 54 -8.14 -20.31 2.47
C GLY A 54 -7.02 -19.77 1.59
N THR A 55 -6.03 -19.07 2.15
CA THR A 55 -4.81 -18.64 1.43
C THR A 55 -3.60 -19.46 1.90
N PRO A 56 -2.50 -19.52 1.12
CA PRO A 56 -1.24 -20.12 1.58
C PRO A 56 -0.72 -19.53 2.91
N LEU A 57 -1.07 -18.28 3.23
CA LEU A 57 -0.68 -17.61 4.47
C LEU A 57 -1.45 -18.05 5.71
N TRP A 58 -2.53 -18.84 5.58
CA TRP A 58 -3.30 -19.32 6.73
C TRP A 58 -2.42 -19.98 7.79
N HIS A 59 -1.61 -20.97 7.37
CA HIS A 59 -0.73 -21.71 8.28
C HIS A 59 0.38 -20.84 8.87
N TRP A 60 0.90 -19.88 8.11
CA TRP A 60 1.87 -18.91 8.61
C TRP A 60 1.25 -18.01 9.69
N TYR A 61 0.01 -17.55 9.49
CA TYR A 61 -0.70 -16.69 10.41
C TYR A 61 -1.03 -17.39 11.73
N ILE A 62 -1.63 -18.58 11.68
CA ILE A 62 -2.05 -19.32 12.90
C ILE A 62 -0.87 -19.90 13.70
N LYS A 63 0.29 -20.12 13.07
CA LYS A 63 1.51 -20.52 13.78
C LYS A 63 2.15 -19.37 14.54
N GLU A 64 1.65 -18.15 14.38
CA GLU A 64 2.07 -16.95 15.09
C GLU A 64 3.56 -16.60 15.00
N LYS A 65 4.31 -17.20 14.05
CA LYS A 65 5.72 -16.88 13.81
C LYS A 65 5.94 -15.40 13.48
N TRP A 66 4.91 -14.72 12.97
CA TRP A 66 4.94 -13.29 12.72
C TRP A 66 5.05 -12.46 13.99
N LYS A 67 4.56 -12.94 15.14
CA LYS A 67 4.61 -12.21 16.43
C LYS A 67 6.03 -12.02 16.95
N THR A 68 6.96 -12.91 16.57
CA THR A 68 8.36 -12.86 16.97
C THR A 68 9.20 -11.88 16.13
N SER A 69 8.64 -11.36 15.04
CA SER A 69 9.35 -10.40 14.20
C SER A 69 9.43 -9.04 14.88
N PRO A 70 10.60 -8.38 14.87
CA PRO A 70 10.70 -6.96 15.23
C PRO A 70 9.91 -6.06 14.26
N PHE A 71 9.56 -6.56 13.07
CA PHE A 71 8.82 -5.85 12.02
C PHE A 71 7.39 -6.35 11.86
N LYS A 72 6.81 -7.01 12.87
CA LYS A 72 5.50 -7.68 12.82
C LYS A 72 4.36 -6.87 12.19
N VAL A 73 4.27 -5.57 12.48
CA VAL A 73 3.23 -4.69 11.90
C VAL A 73 3.42 -4.53 10.40
N LEU A 74 4.67 -4.30 9.97
CA LEU A 74 5.03 -4.17 8.56
C LEU A 74 4.83 -5.47 7.82
N HIS A 75 5.28 -6.59 8.39
CA HIS A 75 5.11 -7.92 7.80
C HIS A 75 3.63 -8.30 7.65
N ILE A 76 2.79 -8.01 8.66
CA ILE A 76 1.34 -8.20 8.52
C ILE A 76 0.77 -7.29 7.43
N SER A 77 1.17 -6.02 7.36
CA SER A 77 0.73 -5.11 6.29
C SER A 77 1.13 -5.63 4.90
N ASP A 78 2.37 -6.10 4.73
CA ASP A 78 2.87 -6.71 3.49
C ASP A 78 2.04 -7.93 3.09
N ALA A 79 1.70 -8.79 4.05
CA ALA A 79 0.85 -9.96 3.81
C ALA A 79 -0.59 -9.55 3.43
N LEU A 80 -1.17 -8.59 4.14
CA LEU A 80 -2.56 -8.16 3.93
C LEU A 80 -2.75 -7.49 2.57
N ARG A 81 -1.84 -6.62 2.14
CA ARG A 81 -1.98 -5.96 0.82
C ARG A 81 -1.96 -6.95 -0.33
N LEU A 82 -1.13 -8.00 -0.23
CA LEU A 82 -1.09 -9.07 -1.22
C LEU A 82 -2.39 -9.88 -1.21
N VAL A 83 -2.83 -10.32 -0.02
CA VAL A 83 -4.02 -11.17 0.13
C VAL A 83 -5.30 -10.46 -0.29
N VAL A 84 -5.48 -9.20 0.10
CA VAL A 84 -6.69 -8.44 -0.24
C VAL A 84 -6.81 -8.28 -1.75
N VAL A 85 -5.74 -7.82 -2.43
CA VAL A 85 -5.75 -7.65 -3.88
C VAL A 85 -5.86 -9.01 -4.59
N TRP A 86 -5.18 -10.05 -4.13
CA TRP A 86 -5.33 -11.39 -4.72
C TRP A 86 -6.75 -11.95 -4.57
N LYS A 87 -7.41 -11.77 -3.42
CA LYS A 87 -8.76 -12.30 -3.20
C LYS A 87 -9.84 -11.54 -3.97
N TYR A 88 -9.76 -10.22 -3.96
CA TYR A 88 -10.87 -9.36 -4.39
C TYR A 88 -10.56 -8.56 -5.66
N GLY A 89 -9.31 -8.56 -6.10
CA GLY A 89 -8.83 -7.66 -7.14
C GLY A 89 -8.84 -6.21 -6.71
N GLY A 90 -8.74 -5.32 -7.69
CA GLY A 90 -8.81 -3.88 -7.49
C GLY A 90 -7.45 -3.28 -7.15
N LEU A 91 -7.49 -2.11 -6.49
CA LEU A 91 -6.34 -1.26 -6.22
C LEU A 91 -6.04 -1.21 -4.72
N TYR A 92 -4.80 -1.52 -4.36
CA TYR A 92 -4.20 -1.18 -3.08
C TYR A 92 -3.28 0.03 -3.23
N LEU A 93 -3.33 0.91 -2.22
CA LEU A 93 -2.40 2.02 -2.04
C LEU A 93 -1.87 2.01 -0.60
N ASP A 94 -0.60 2.36 -0.40
CA ASP A 94 -0.13 2.75 0.92
C ASP A 94 -0.86 4.04 1.39
N LEU A 95 -0.95 4.25 2.70
CA LEU A 95 -1.69 5.39 3.27
C LEU A 95 -0.92 6.72 3.22
N ASP A 96 0.36 6.69 2.88
CA ASP A 96 1.28 7.82 2.77
C ASP A 96 1.44 8.26 1.30
N VAL A 97 0.33 8.27 0.57
CA VAL A 97 0.24 8.79 -0.81
C VAL A 97 -0.68 10.00 -0.92
N VAL A 98 -0.41 10.85 -1.91
CA VAL A 98 -1.37 11.87 -2.39
C VAL A 98 -1.67 11.57 -3.84
N VAL A 99 -2.92 11.23 -4.14
CA VAL A 99 -3.36 10.86 -5.49
C VAL A 99 -3.71 12.11 -6.28
N PHE A 100 -3.11 12.28 -7.46
CA PHE A 100 -3.31 13.46 -8.29
C PHE A 100 -4.43 13.29 -9.33
N GLN A 101 -4.64 12.06 -9.80
CA GLN A 101 -5.62 11.72 -10.83
C GLN A 101 -6.24 10.34 -10.60
N SER A 102 -7.34 10.06 -11.30
CA SER A 102 -8.01 8.76 -11.19
C SER A 102 -7.08 7.60 -11.55
N LEU A 103 -7.08 6.57 -10.71
CA LEU A 103 -6.34 5.32 -10.90
C LEU A 103 -7.26 4.18 -11.38
N SER A 104 -8.52 4.47 -11.70
CA SER A 104 -9.54 3.48 -12.06
C SER A 104 -9.21 2.64 -13.29
N ASN A 105 -8.34 3.15 -14.16
CA ASN A 105 -7.96 2.48 -15.41
C ASN A 105 -6.76 1.54 -15.24
N LEU A 106 -6.16 1.50 -14.05
CA LEU A 106 -5.05 0.60 -13.78
C LEU A 106 -5.56 -0.83 -13.62
N ARG A 107 -4.93 -1.75 -14.35
CA ARG A 107 -5.20 -3.19 -14.29
C ARG A 107 -3.88 -3.94 -14.47
N ASN A 108 -3.66 -4.97 -13.66
CA ASN A 108 -2.41 -5.73 -13.55
C ASN A 108 -1.17 -4.81 -13.59
N THR A 109 -1.22 -3.75 -12.79
CA THR A 109 -0.26 -2.66 -12.75
C THR A 109 0.41 -2.55 -11.39
N THR A 110 1.73 -2.33 -11.41
CA THR A 110 2.51 -1.81 -10.27
C THR A 110 3.37 -0.65 -10.76
N SER A 111 4.21 -0.08 -9.90
CA SER A 111 5.22 0.91 -10.25
C SER A 111 6.63 0.41 -9.94
N THR A 112 7.63 1.12 -10.43
CA THR A 112 9.02 0.97 -10.00
C THR A 112 9.43 2.16 -9.14
N ASP A 113 10.27 1.94 -8.13
CA ASP A 113 10.82 3.03 -7.30
C ASP A 113 12.20 3.50 -7.77
N ASN A 114 12.85 2.76 -8.68
CA ASN A 114 14.21 3.06 -9.15
C ASN A 114 14.57 2.46 -10.54
N GLY A 115 13.59 1.97 -11.31
CA GLY A 115 13.77 1.28 -12.59
C GLY A 115 14.29 -0.17 -12.48
N ILE A 116 14.80 -0.54 -11.31
CA ILE A 116 15.36 -1.87 -11.05
C ILE A 116 14.32 -2.74 -10.35
N ASN A 117 13.63 -2.23 -9.33
CA ASN A 117 12.71 -2.97 -8.45
C ASN A 117 11.25 -2.59 -8.70
N VAL A 118 10.34 -3.56 -8.52
CA VAL A 118 8.92 -3.25 -8.40
C VAL A 118 8.64 -2.73 -6.99
N ALA A 119 7.78 -1.74 -6.90
CA ALA A 119 7.32 -1.19 -5.65
C ALA A 119 6.03 -1.87 -5.17
N THR A 120 5.69 -1.65 -3.91
CA THR A 120 4.48 -2.23 -3.28
C THR A 120 3.47 -1.19 -2.81
N ALA A 121 3.77 0.09 -2.99
CA ALA A 121 2.89 1.17 -2.55
C ALA A 121 1.65 1.35 -3.45
N LEU A 122 1.69 0.79 -4.66
CA LEU A 122 0.58 0.74 -5.59
C LEU A 122 0.52 -0.67 -6.19
N LEU A 123 -0.61 -1.36 -5.99
CA LEU A 123 -0.87 -2.66 -6.60
C LEU A 123 -2.29 -2.67 -7.15
N ALA A 124 -2.43 -2.72 -8.47
CA ALA A 124 -3.72 -2.83 -9.15
C ALA A 124 -3.76 -4.17 -9.90
N PHE A 125 -4.46 -5.18 -9.41
CA PHE A 125 -4.47 -6.49 -10.07
C PHE A 125 -5.88 -7.08 -10.12
N ASP A 126 -6.11 -7.94 -11.11
CA ASP A 126 -7.26 -8.82 -11.13
C ASP A 126 -7.22 -9.80 -9.95
N PRO A 127 -8.39 -10.26 -9.47
CA PRO A 127 -8.45 -11.31 -8.47
C PRO A 127 -7.78 -12.59 -9.03
N GLY A 128 -6.98 -13.25 -8.18
CA GLY A 128 -6.28 -14.47 -8.54
C GLY A 128 -5.03 -14.28 -9.40
N HIS A 129 -4.54 -13.06 -9.62
CA HIS A 129 -3.41 -12.84 -10.52
C HIS A 129 -2.17 -13.68 -10.13
N PRO A 130 -1.54 -14.44 -11.07
CA PRO A 130 -0.47 -15.38 -10.77
C PRO A 130 0.74 -14.77 -10.06
N LEU A 131 1.05 -13.49 -10.32
CA LEU A 131 2.12 -12.80 -9.60
C LEU A 131 1.87 -12.80 -8.09
N LEU A 132 0.67 -12.40 -7.68
CA LEU A 132 0.32 -12.28 -6.27
C LEU A 132 0.19 -13.67 -5.65
N GLU A 133 -0.38 -14.63 -6.37
CA GLU A 133 -0.46 -16.03 -5.90
C GLU A 133 0.92 -16.61 -5.60
N ASN A 134 1.85 -16.52 -6.56
CA ASN A 134 3.22 -16.98 -6.39
C ASN A 134 3.93 -16.24 -5.24
N THR A 135 3.72 -14.92 -5.11
CA THR A 135 4.30 -14.11 -4.04
C THR A 135 3.76 -14.53 -2.66
N ILE A 136 2.45 -14.77 -2.53
CA ILE A 136 1.80 -15.22 -1.30
C ILE A 136 2.29 -16.62 -0.90
N GLN A 137 2.45 -17.53 -1.86
CA GLN A 137 2.99 -18.87 -1.62
C GLN A 137 4.46 -18.81 -1.17
N ASP A 138 5.27 -17.97 -1.81
CA ASP A 138 6.68 -17.74 -1.45
C ASP A 138 6.78 -17.11 -0.05
N TYR A 139 5.91 -16.15 0.28
CA TYR A 139 5.82 -15.55 1.62
C TYR A 139 5.60 -16.63 2.67
N ALA A 140 4.57 -17.45 2.51
CA ALA A 140 4.21 -18.49 3.47
C ALA A 140 5.34 -19.51 3.69
N THR A 141 6.06 -19.84 2.61
CA THR A 141 7.11 -20.86 2.62
C THR A 141 8.44 -20.34 3.17
N ASN A 142 8.82 -19.12 2.78
CA ASN A 142 10.16 -18.56 2.99
C ASN A 142 10.16 -17.33 3.91
N TYR A 143 9.14 -17.20 4.76
CA TYR A 143 9.00 -16.11 5.72
C TYR A 143 10.29 -15.89 6.52
N ALA A 144 10.82 -14.67 6.46
CA ALA A 144 12.07 -14.26 7.09
C ALA A 144 11.78 -13.26 8.23
N PRO A 145 11.56 -13.71 9.47
CA PRO A 145 11.06 -12.84 10.55
C PRO A 145 12.01 -11.70 10.93
N LYS A 146 13.31 -11.85 10.71
CA LYS A 146 14.34 -10.86 11.08
C LYS A 146 14.68 -9.87 9.96
N GLU A 147 14.08 -10.02 8.78
CA GLU A 147 14.46 -9.28 7.58
C GLU A 147 13.38 -8.26 7.22
N PHE A 148 13.72 -6.97 7.28
CA PHE A 148 12.79 -5.86 7.10
C PHE A 148 12.05 -5.88 5.74
N ALA A 149 12.77 -6.03 4.62
CA ALA A 149 12.20 -5.90 3.28
C ALA A 149 11.97 -7.25 2.58
N LYS A 150 12.45 -8.36 3.15
CA LYS A 150 12.48 -9.68 2.48
C LYS A 150 11.11 -10.32 2.32
N ASN A 151 10.11 -9.89 3.09
CA ASN A 151 8.75 -10.40 3.02
C ASN A 151 7.81 -9.48 2.22
N GLY A 152 8.24 -8.27 1.88
CA GLY A 152 7.45 -7.28 1.14
C GLY A 152 8.08 -6.99 -0.24
N PRO A 153 8.67 -5.80 -0.45
CA PRO A 153 9.18 -5.40 -1.78
C PRO A 153 10.16 -6.39 -2.41
N LEU A 154 11.12 -6.93 -1.67
CA LEU A 154 12.10 -7.87 -2.23
C LEU A 154 11.47 -9.21 -2.63
N LEU A 155 10.39 -9.62 -1.95
CA LEU A 155 9.65 -10.84 -2.26
C LEU A 155 8.84 -10.70 -3.55
N LEU A 156 8.10 -9.59 -3.67
CA LEU A 156 7.34 -9.29 -4.88
C LEU A 156 8.29 -9.18 -6.08
N MET A 157 9.41 -8.49 -5.89
CA MET A 157 10.44 -8.34 -6.92
C MET A 157 11.05 -9.68 -7.37
N LYS A 158 11.37 -10.57 -6.43
CA LYS A 158 11.84 -11.93 -6.74
C LYS A 158 10.82 -12.70 -7.60
N ASN A 159 9.54 -12.67 -7.23
CA ASN A 159 8.49 -13.40 -7.96
C ASN A 159 8.15 -12.74 -9.30
N PHE A 160 8.19 -11.40 -9.38
CA PHE A 160 8.04 -10.66 -10.63
C PHE A 160 9.12 -11.06 -11.63
N LYS A 161 10.40 -10.99 -11.25
CA LYS A 161 11.54 -11.37 -12.10
C LYS A 161 11.42 -12.80 -12.63
N LYS A 162 11.04 -13.73 -11.75
CA LYS A 162 10.84 -15.13 -12.10
C LYS A 162 9.70 -15.31 -13.09
N MET A 163 8.55 -14.68 -12.84
CA MET A 163 7.36 -14.81 -13.68
C MET A 163 7.54 -14.13 -15.05
N CYS A 164 8.19 -12.98 -15.08
CA CYS A 164 8.41 -12.19 -16.29
C CYS A 164 9.69 -12.59 -17.05
N GLY A 165 10.54 -13.46 -16.49
CA GLY A 165 11.78 -13.89 -17.12
C GLY A 165 12.75 -12.73 -17.37
N VAL A 166 12.93 -11.85 -16.38
CA VAL A 166 13.78 -10.63 -16.50
C VAL A 166 14.73 -10.46 -15.32
N SER A 167 15.81 -9.71 -15.56
CA SER A 167 16.81 -9.34 -14.55
C SER A 167 16.59 -7.94 -13.98
N LYS A 168 15.89 -7.06 -14.72
CA LYS A 168 15.50 -5.71 -14.31
C LYS A 168 14.06 -5.42 -14.73
N VAL A 169 13.37 -4.60 -13.96
CA VAL A 169 11.99 -4.20 -14.23
C VAL A 169 11.85 -3.41 -15.54
N ASP A 170 12.84 -2.59 -15.86
CA ASP A 170 12.89 -1.84 -17.12
C ASP A 170 12.80 -2.72 -18.38
N GLU A 171 13.23 -3.98 -18.31
CA GLU A 171 13.08 -4.92 -19.44
C GLU A 171 11.61 -5.27 -19.74
N VAL A 172 10.70 -5.13 -18.77
CA VAL A 172 9.26 -5.26 -18.98
C VAL A 172 8.67 -3.91 -19.36
N ARG A 173 9.01 -2.86 -18.61
CA ARG A 173 8.46 -1.50 -18.80
C ARG A 173 8.76 -0.91 -20.18
N LEU A 174 9.98 -1.11 -20.69
CA LEU A 174 10.43 -0.58 -21.97
C LEU A 174 10.15 -1.54 -23.14
N SER A 175 9.59 -2.71 -22.87
CA SER A 175 9.28 -3.69 -23.91
C SER A 175 7.89 -3.47 -24.47
N ASN A 176 7.78 -3.58 -25.79
CA ASN A 176 6.49 -3.62 -26.49
C ASN A 176 5.83 -5.02 -26.44
N VAL A 177 6.45 -6.00 -25.77
CA VAL A 177 5.95 -7.37 -25.65
C VAL A 177 5.60 -7.67 -24.21
N SER A 178 4.34 -8.02 -23.95
CA SER A 178 3.91 -8.50 -22.63
C SER A 178 4.53 -9.87 -22.35
N LYS A 179 5.48 -9.93 -21.40
CA LYS A 179 6.10 -11.20 -20.96
C LYS A 179 5.29 -11.93 -19.88
N CYS A 180 4.44 -11.23 -19.15
CA CYS A 180 3.83 -11.76 -17.93
C CYS A 180 2.52 -11.08 -17.51
N ASP A 181 1.86 -10.34 -18.40
CA ASP A 181 0.62 -9.59 -18.10
C ASP A 181 0.76 -8.65 -16.89
N VAL A 182 1.90 -7.97 -16.77
CA VAL A 182 2.11 -6.94 -15.75
C VAL A 182 2.58 -5.66 -16.41
N HIS A 183 1.81 -4.60 -16.24
CA HIS A 183 2.23 -3.25 -16.57
C HIS A 183 3.02 -2.65 -15.40
N VAL A 184 4.15 -2.02 -15.68
CA VAL A 184 4.94 -1.33 -14.67
C VAL A 184 5.05 0.14 -15.02
N LEU A 185 4.46 0.98 -14.18
CA LEU A 185 4.54 2.43 -14.30
C LEU A 185 5.98 2.89 -14.06
N PRO A 186 6.44 3.94 -14.77
CA PRO A 186 7.75 4.53 -14.53
C PRO A 186 7.82 5.15 -13.12
N MET A 187 9.05 5.39 -12.65
CA MET A 187 9.28 5.93 -11.30
C MET A 187 8.52 7.23 -11.07
N GLU A 188 8.53 8.13 -12.05
CA GLU A 188 7.91 9.46 -11.99
C GLU A 188 6.38 9.41 -11.81
N ALA A 189 5.74 8.27 -12.12
CA ALA A 189 4.30 8.10 -11.94
C ALA A 189 3.87 8.05 -10.47
N ALA A 190 4.76 7.61 -9.57
CA ALA A 190 4.47 7.43 -8.13
C ALA A 190 5.54 8.02 -7.20
N TYR A 191 6.77 8.18 -7.71
CA TYR A 191 7.97 8.59 -6.99
C TYR A 191 8.72 9.70 -7.75
N PRO A 192 8.06 10.84 -8.08
CA PRO A 192 8.70 11.93 -8.83
C PRO A 192 9.88 12.57 -8.10
N ILE A 193 9.90 12.49 -6.76
CA ILE A 193 11.09 12.71 -5.94
C ILE A 193 11.42 11.37 -5.27
N PRO A 194 12.63 10.82 -5.51
CA PRO A 194 13.00 9.49 -5.01
C PRO A 194 13.27 9.52 -3.51
N TYR A 195 13.26 8.34 -2.87
CA TYR A 195 13.32 8.22 -1.40
C TYR A 195 14.60 8.80 -0.81
N GLU A 196 15.73 8.82 -1.52
CA GLU A 196 16.97 9.43 -1.06
C GLU A 196 16.83 10.94 -0.81
N ARG A 197 15.84 11.57 -1.46
CA ARG A 197 15.52 13.00 -1.40
C ARG A 197 14.16 13.25 -0.74
N TRP A 198 13.68 12.33 0.09
CA TRP A 198 12.36 12.42 0.74
C TRP A 198 12.12 13.74 1.47
N ASN A 199 13.17 14.33 2.04
CA ASN A 199 13.09 15.59 2.79
C ASN A 199 12.70 16.78 1.91
N GLU A 200 12.94 16.72 0.59
CA GLU A 200 12.49 17.76 -0.35
C GLU A 200 10.97 17.97 -0.33
N TYR A 201 10.19 16.92 -0.06
CA TYR A 201 8.74 17.05 0.08
C TYR A 201 8.32 18.01 1.22
N PHE A 202 9.14 18.14 2.26
CA PHE A 202 8.80 18.83 3.50
C PHE A 202 9.59 20.13 3.73
N ASN A 203 10.55 20.46 2.85
CA ASN A 203 11.30 21.71 2.93
C ASN A 203 10.40 22.92 2.66
N SER A 204 10.73 24.08 3.27
CA SER A 204 10.01 25.34 3.00
C SER A 204 10.48 25.95 1.68
N HIS A 205 9.53 26.54 0.95
CA HIS A 205 9.82 27.28 -0.28
C HIS A 205 9.07 28.61 -0.29
N THR A 206 9.71 29.67 -0.80
CA THR A 206 8.99 30.91 -1.14
C THR A 206 7.97 30.66 -2.24
N THR A 207 8.38 29.90 -3.27
CA THR A 207 7.53 29.42 -4.37
C THR A 207 7.85 27.94 -4.62
N PRO A 208 6.92 27.01 -4.35
CA PRO A 208 7.12 25.59 -4.62
C PRO A 208 7.27 25.31 -6.12
N ASN A 209 8.25 24.50 -6.51
CA ASN A 209 8.40 24.03 -7.88
C ASN A 209 7.76 22.63 -8.05
N GLU A 210 6.52 22.59 -8.51
CA GLU A 210 5.76 21.36 -8.71
C GLU A 210 6.06 20.64 -10.04
N THR A 211 7.06 21.07 -10.81
CA THR A 211 7.32 20.51 -12.17
C THR A 211 7.53 19.00 -12.16
N ALA A 212 8.12 18.46 -11.08
CA ALA A 212 8.30 17.03 -10.90
C ALA A 212 6.97 16.24 -10.87
N PHE A 213 5.87 16.89 -10.50
CA PHE A 213 4.55 16.26 -10.35
C PHE A 213 3.73 16.22 -11.65
N ASN A 214 4.19 16.89 -12.71
CA ASN A 214 3.42 17.08 -13.94
C ASN A 214 3.03 15.77 -14.65
N SER A 215 3.84 14.72 -14.50
CA SER A 215 3.60 13.39 -15.08
C SER A 215 3.21 12.33 -14.04
N SER A 216 2.96 12.75 -12.79
CA SER A 216 2.70 11.84 -11.68
C SER A 216 1.22 11.52 -11.55
N LEU A 217 0.92 10.25 -11.30
CA LEU A 217 -0.42 9.81 -10.91
C LEU A 217 -0.68 10.07 -9.43
N LEU A 218 0.39 9.96 -8.63
CA LEU A 218 0.43 10.20 -7.19
C LEU A 218 1.86 10.53 -6.75
N ILE A 219 2.00 10.99 -5.51
CA ILE A 219 3.28 10.97 -4.77
C ILE A 219 3.20 9.99 -3.61
N HIS A 220 4.31 9.30 -3.33
CA HIS A 220 4.52 8.52 -2.11
C HIS A 220 5.60 9.19 -1.26
N VAL A 221 5.35 9.32 0.05
CA VAL A 221 6.24 10.09 0.95
C VAL A 221 6.87 9.28 2.07
N TRP A 222 6.82 7.94 2.01
CA TRP A 222 7.46 7.00 2.94
C TRP A 222 7.38 7.39 4.42
N ASN A 223 6.24 7.12 5.08
CA ASN A 223 5.96 7.44 6.48
C ASN A 223 7.10 7.10 7.46
N LYS A 224 7.87 6.02 7.20
CA LYS A 224 9.05 5.70 8.01
C LYS A 224 10.13 6.78 7.93
N LEU A 225 10.44 7.26 6.73
CA LEU A 225 11.42 8.32 6.48
C LEU A 225 10.88 9.69 6.88
N SER A 226 9.62 9.96 6.53
CA SER A 226 8.95 11.24 6.81
C SER A 226 8.35 11.36 8.20
N SER A 227 8.52 10.36 9.09
CA SER A 227 7.97 10.41 10.46
C SER A 227 8.40 11.63 11.29
N GLY A 228 9.57 12.20 10.99
CA GLY A 228 10.04 13.46 11.59
C GLY A 228 9.62 14.73 10.83
N GLY A 229 9.16 14.58 9.59
CA GLY A 229 8.64 15.66 8.76
C GLY A 229 7.17 15.90 9.06
N LYS A 230 6.88 16.92 9.87
CA LYS A 230 5.50 17.38 10.05
C LYS A 230 5.10 18.29 8.90
N VAL A 231 3.88 18.14 8.42
CA VAL A 231 3.28 19.18 7.57
C VAL A 231 3.13 20.42 8.44
N MET A 232 3.79 21.50 8.07
CA MET A 232 3.62 22.79 8.72
C MET A 232 2.74 23.65 7.81
N ILE A 233 1.55 24.00 8.31
CA ILE A 233 0.62 24.82 7.56
C ILE A 233 1.21 26.21 7.30
N GLY A 234 1.21 26.62 6.03
CA GLY A 234 1.78 27.89 5.57
C GLY A 234 3.27 27.84 5.22
N GLN A 235 3.96 26.70 5.39
CA GLN A 235 5.38 26.56 5.06
C GLN A 235 5.65 26.51 3.54
N ASN A 236 4.60 26.30 2.73
CA ASN A 236 4.66 26.14 1.28
C ASN A 236 5.65 25.04 0.88
N SER A 237 5.55 23.88 1.54
CA SER A 237 6.30 22.71 1.11
C SER A 237 5.65 22.05 -0.11
N LEU A 238 6.40 21.21 -0.83
CA LEU A 238 5.85 20.47 -1.96
C LEU A 238 4.71 19.54 -1.54
N TYR A 239 4.85 18.88 -0.38
CA TYR A 239 3.79 18.03 0.18
C TYR A 239 2.56 18.85 0.59
N GLU A 240 2.75 20.01 1.23
CA GLU A 240 1.65 20.90 1.59
C GLU A 240 0.89 21.37 0.34
N THR A 241 1.62 21.69 -0.73
CA THR A 241 1.05 22.14 -2.00
C THR A 241 0.24 21.02 -2.67
N ALA A 242 0.78 19.81 -2.70
CA ALA A 242 0.08 18.61 -3.17
C ALA A 242 -1.21 18.36 -2.38
N MET A 243 -1.15 18.43 -1.03
CA MET A 243 -2.31 18.25 -0.15
C MET A 243 -3.39 19.33 -0.38
N LYS A 244 -2.99 20.60 -0.47
CA LYS A 244 -3.89 21.74 -0.76
C LYS A 244 -4.69 21.51 -2.06
N LYS A 245 -4.00 21.05 -3.10
CA LYS A 245 -4.55 20.91 -4.46
C LYS A 245 -5.37 19.64 -4.64
N HIS A 246 -4.90 18.51 -4.12
CA HIS A 246 -5.45 17.19 -4.43
C HIS A 246 -6.22 16.54 -3.28
N CYS A 247 -6.07 17.03 -2.06
CA CYS A 247 -6.81 16.55 -0.88
C CYS A 247 -7.38 17.73 -0.06
N PRO A 248 -8.12 18.69 -0.67
CA PRO A 248 -8.50 19.94 -0.02
C PRO A 248 -9.29 19.74 1.27
N THR A 249 -10.22 18.78 1.32
CA THR A 249 -11.01 18.48 2.53
C THR A 249 -10.10 18.04 3.68
N VAL A 250 -9.20 17.08 3.43
CA VAL A 250 -8.24 16.58 4.44
C VAL A 250 -7.30 17.70 4.88
N TYR A 251 -6.83 18.51 3.95
CA TYR A 251 -5.97 19.66 4.25
C TYR A 251 -6.67 20.69 5.16
N GLN A 252 -7.96 20.99 4.93
CA GLN A 252 -8.73 21.87 5.82
C GLN A 252 -8.85 21.30 7.23
N TYR A 253 -9.05 19.99 7.38
CA TYR A 253 -9.03 19.36 8.71
C TYR A 253 -7.67 19.49 9.40
N ALA A 254 -6.58 19.24 8.68
CA ALA A 254 -5.23 19.37 9.22
C ALA A 254 -4.97 20.80 9.73
N LYS A 255 -5.35 21.82 8.95
CA LYS A 255 -5.27 23.23 9.36
C LYS A 255 -6.01 23.53 10.66
N ASN A 256 -7.19 22.95 10.84
CA ASN A 256 -7.99 23.16 12.05
C ASN A 256 -7.43 22.41 13.27
N CYS A 257 -6.56 21.41 13.07
CA CYS A 257 -5.91 20.67 14.16
C CYS A 257 -4.65 21.37 14.67
N ASP A 258 -3.93 22.12 13.82
CA ASP A 258 -2.72 22.88 14.22
C ASP A 258 -3.03 24.15 15.05
N HIS A 259 -4.31 24.50 15.20
CA HIS A 259 -4.77 25.64 16.00
C HIS A 259 -5.32 25.24 17.39
N VAL A 260 -5.09 23.99 17.83
CA VAL A 260 -5.49 23.47 19.17
C VAL A 260 -4.27 23.12 20.00
#